data_AF-X0TVS3-F1
#
_entry.id   AF-X0TVS3-F1
#
_cell.length_a   1.000
_cell.length_b   1.000
_cell.length_c   1.000
_cell.angle_alpha   90.00
_cell.angle_beta   90.00
_cell.angle_gamma   90.00
#
_symmetry.space_group_name_H-M   'P 1'
#
loop_
_entity.id
_entity.type
_entity.pdbx_description
1 polymer ?
#
loop_
_entity_poly.entity_id
_entity_poly.type
_entity_poly.pdbx_seq_one_letter_code
_entity_poly.pdbx_strand_id
1 'polypeptide(L)'
;DVKESLLNESDPTFHLKNKGITIIAREVNCEDKSKLEVIFDEGNGIVDGAHTYEIIRQNREECPDNQYVRIEILTGIDKDIVTSIAQGLNTAVQVQEMSLLNLDEEFKWIKETLEGEVYAGDIAYKENLNLAFDARDIVALMTLFNIDLFPDGSKHPKLAYVSKAQNLRLYKDNKDAYLKLKPLLKDILCFYDYVQQKSQTLYNSAHGGRGGGLSFFKSYKKFKKKPRKRHQLVFTDTETEYKLYDGALYPILGAFRYLVEYKDGADCCSWKPGSFREIKKLFDEVGGDLIYATKNTSDNHGKNPDAIGKDENHWDNLYNKVGMSYLQKSVKS
;
A
#
# COMPACT_ATOMS: atom_id res chain seq x y z
N ASP A 1 -10.33 20.79 4.07
CA ASP A 1 -9.77 20.50 2.73
C ASP A 1 -8.65 21.51 2.38
N VAL A 2 -7.65 21.17 1.55
CA VAL A 2 -6.62 22.11 1.08
C VAL A 2 -7.25 23.22 0.23
N LYS A 3 -8.27 22.90 -0.57
CA LYS A 3 -9.02 23.91 -1.35
C LYS A 3 -9.75 24.88 -0.43
N GLU A 4 -10.51 24.37 0.55
CA GLU A 4 -11.21 25.22 1.54
C GLU A 4 -10.23 26.12 2.28
N SER A 5 -9.07 25.60 2.68
CA SER A 5 -8.07 26.41 3.37
C SER A 5 -7.45 27.49 2.48
N LEU A 6 -7.33 27.25 1.16
CA LEU A 6 -6.81 28.23 0.21
C LEU A 6 -7.83 29.35 -0.06
N LEU A 7 -9.11 29.00 -0.18
CA LEU A 7 -10.19 29.95 -0.51
C LEU A 7 -10.77 30.67 0.72
N ASN A 8 -10.33 30.35 1.93
CA ASN A 8 -10.83 30.98 3.15
C ASN A 8 -10.21 32.38 3.34
N GLU A 9 -10.90 33.42 2.87
CA GLU A 9 -10.51 34.83 3.04
C GLU A 9 -10.38 35.26 4.51
N SER A 10 -11.18 34.66 5.39
CA SER A 10 -11.21 35.00 6.82
C SER A 10 -10.01 34.46 7.60
N ASP A 11 -9.18 33.61 6.98
CA ASP A 11 -8.04 32.95 7.61
C ASP A 11 -6.80 32.97 6.67
N PRO A 12 -6.02 34.08 6.65
CA PRO A 12 -4.87 34.27 5.75
C PRO A 12 -3.62 33.49 6.19
N THR A 13 -3.79 32.26 6.66
CA THR A 13 -2.72 31.41 7.20
C THR A 13 -2.40 30.21 6.31
N PHE A 14 -2.84 30.19 5.04
CA PHE A 14 -2.59 29.07 4.15
C PHE A 14 -1.11 28.72 4.03
N HIS A 15 -0.22 29.73 3.90
CA HIS A 15 1.24 29.54 3.87
C HIS A 15 1.83 28.89 5.14
N LEU A 16 1.13 28.96 6.28
CA LEU A 16 1.55 28.32 7.53
C LEU A 16 1.03 26.88 7.65
N LYS A 17 -0.14 26.61 7.05
CA LYS A 17 -0.82 25.31 7.07
C LYS A 17 -0.42 24.41 5.91
N ASN A 18 0.08 24.99 4.82
CA ASN A 18 0.52 24.31 3.61
C ASN A 18 2.05 24.21 3.58
N LYS A 19 2.58 23.06 3.13
CA LYS A 19 4.02 22.84 3.02
C LYS A 19 4.71 23.68 1.94
N GLY A 20 3.97 24.14 0.94
CA GLY A 20 4.49 24.84 -0.22
C GLY A 20 4.64 23.95 -1.45
N ILE A 21 5.45 24.44 -2.40
CA ILE A 21 5.81 23.76 -3.64
C ILE A 21 7.33 23.75 -3.73
N THR A 22 7.92 22.56 -3.84
CA THR A 22 9.35 22.40 -4.06
C THR A 22 9.62 22.11 -5.53
N ILE A 23 10.52 22.89 -6.12
CA ILE A 23 10.84 22.91 -7.53
C ILE A 23 12.34 22.62 -7.70
N ILE A 24 12.70 21.75 -8.63
CA ILE A 24 14.08 21.64 -9.10
C ILE A 24 14.21 22.47 -10.38
N ALA A 25 15.26 23.27 -10.47
CA ALA A 25 15.56 24.12 -11.62
C ALA A 25 17.06 24.15 -11.92
N ARG A 26 17.44 24.53 -13.14
CA ARG A 26 18.84 24.73 -13.53
C ARG A 26 19.41 25.95 -12.80
N GLU A 27 18.65 27.04 -12.83
CA GLU A 27 19.11 28.36 -12.39
C GLU A 27 17.92 29.20 -11.90
N VAL A 28 18.19 30.06 -10.92
CA VAL A 28 17.26 31.06 -10.41
C VAL A 28 17.96 32.41 -10.45
N ASN A 29 17.34 33.36 -11.14
CA ASN A 29 17.75 34.75 -11.16
C ASN A 29 16.73 35.58 -10.36
N CYS A 30 17.20 36.27 -9.33
CA CYS A 30 16.40 37.27 -8.65
C CYS A 30 16.58 38.62 -9.38
N GLU A 31 15.60 39.01 -10.19
CA GLU A 31 15.57 40.36 -10.75
C GLU A 31 15.27 41.40 -9.65
N ASP A 32 14.29 41.09 -8.77
CA ASP A 32 13.98 41.85 -7.56
C ASP A 32 13.32 40.97 -6.49
N LYS A 33 12.89 41.55 -5.34
CA LYS A 33 12.24 40.78 -4.25
C LYS A 33 10.83 40.25 -4.59
N SER A 34 10.24 40.72 -5.68
CA SER A 34 8.89 40.41 -6.17
C SER A 34 8.87 39.57 -7.44
N LYS A 35 10.02 39.42 -8.13
CA LYS A 35 10.15 38.69 -9.39
C LYS A 35 11.37 37.77 -9.40
N LEU A 36 11.08 36.50 -9.63
CA LEU A 36 12.05 35.43 -9.81
C LEU A 36 11.94 34.92 -11.25
N GLU A 37 13.07 34.88 -11.95
CA GLU A 37 13.20 34.13 -13.20
C GLU A 37 13.77 32.75 -12.86
N VAL A 38 13.08 31.70 -13.30
CA VAL A 38 13.44 30.30 -13.01
C VAL A 38 13.67 29.59 -14.33
N ILE A 39 14.86 29.04 -14.54
CA ILE A 39 15.26 28.38 -15.78
C ILE A 39 15.30 26.86 -15.56
N PHE A 40 14.61 26.12 -16.41
CA PHE A 40 14.46 24.67 -16.32
C PHE A 40 15.23 23.96 -17.43
N ASP A 41 15.88 22.84 -17.09
CA ASP A 41 16.34 21.85 -18.06
C ASP A 41 15.31 20.71 -18.23
N GLU A 42 15.51 19.90 -19.27
CA GLU A 42 14.79 18.64 -19.43
C GLU A 42 14.96 17.74 -18.19
N GLY A 43 13.83 17.39 -17.55
CA GLY A 43 13.78 16.62 -16.30
C GLY A 43 13.64 17.45 -15.02
N ASN A 44 13.67 18.79 -15.12
CA ASN A 44 13.38 19.69 -14.00
C ASN A 44 11.86 19.96 -13.86
N GLY A 45 11.45 20.50 -12.70
CA GLY A 45 10.05 20.81 -12.42
C GLY A 45 9.67 20.64 -10.95
N ILE A 46 8.36 20.54 -10.70
CA ILE A 46 7.81 20.34 -9.36
C ILE A 46 8.12 18.92 -8.89
N VAL A 47 8.81 18.80 -7.75
CA VAL A 47 9.14 17.52 -7.11
C VAL A 47 8.30 17.21 -5.88
N ASP A 48 7.70 18.25 -5.27
CA ASP A 48 6.71 18.14 -4.20
C ASP A 48 5.73 19.32 -4.26
N GLY A 49 4.48 19.11 -3.82
CA GLY A 49 3.44 20.13 -3.86
C GLY A 49 2.66 20.24 -5.19
N ALA A 50 2.73 19.23 -6.07
CA ALA A 50 1.99 19.22 -7.34
C ALA A 50 0.46 19.35 -7.15
N HIS A 51 -0.08 18.80 -6.06
CA HIS A 51 -1.49 18.95 -5.73
C HIS A 51 -1.83 20.40 -5.31
N THR A 52 -0.98 21.03 -4.51
CA THR A 52 -1.10 22.47 -4.16
C THR A 52 -1.06 23.32 -5.43
N TYR A 53 -0.12 23.05 -6.34
CA TYR A 53 -0.04 23.74 -7.63
C TYR A 53 -1.32 23.62 -8.44
N GLU A 54 -1.87 22.41 -8.58
CA GLU A 54 -3.06 22.17 -9.39
C GLU A 54 -4.31 22.82 -8.76
N ILE A 55 -4.47 22.80 -7.43
CA ILE A 55 -5.55 23.51 -6.74
C ILE A 55 -5.46 25.03 -7.01
N ILE A 56 -4.27 25.63 -6.89
CA ILE A 56 -4.09 27.06 -7.18
C ILE A 56 -4.42 27.35 -8.64
N ARG A 57 -3.97 26.51 -9.57
CA ARG A 57 -4.21 26.67 -11.01
C ARG A 57 -5.70 26.61 -11.34
N GLN A 58 -6.45 25.68 -10.74
CA GLN A 58 -7.87 25.50 -10.98
C GLN A 58 -8.74 26.61 -10.37
N ASN A 59 -8.30 27.23 -9.27
CA ASN A 59 -9.06 28.25 -8.55
C ASN A 59 -8.39 29.63 -8.64
N ARG A 60 -7.58 29.88 -9.68
CA ARG A 60 -6.75 31.09 -9.80
C ARG A 60 -7.55 32.39 -9.73
N GLU A 61 -8.77 32.38 -10.27
CA GLU A 61 -9.68 33.54 -10.26
C GLU A 61 -10.41 33.73 -8.93
N GLU A 62 -10.48 32.68 -8.11
CA GLU A 62 -11.17 32.67 -6.79
C GLU A 62 -10.18 32.81 -5.62
N CYS A 63 -8.87 32.70 -5.87
CA CYS A 63 -7.84 32.78 -4.84
C CYS A 63 -7.79 34.18 -4.22
N PRO A 64 -7.89 34.31 -2.88
CA PRO A 64 -7.73 35.58 -2.20
C PRO A 64 -6.33 36.18 -2.35
N ASP A 65 -6.23 37.50 -2.50
CA ASP A 65 -4.95 38.23 -2.62
C ASP A 65 -4.07 38.13 -1.36
N ASN A 66 -4.67 37.83 -0.21
CA ASN A 66 -4.00 37.75 1.09
C ASN A 66 -3.50 36.33 1.45
N GLN A 67 -3.57 35.38 0.50
CA GLN A 67 -3.07 34.02 0.68
C GLN A 67 -1.75 33.82 -0.05
N TYR A 68 -0.83 33.11 0.61
CA TYR A 68 0.52 32.90 0.10
C TYR A 68 0.86 31.42 0.10
N VAL A 69 1.81 31.03 -0.75
CA VAL A 69 2.35 29.67 -0.81
C VAL A 69 3.86 29.75 -0.81
N ARG A 70 4.50 28.97 0.05
CA ARG A 70 5.96 28.90 0.08
C ARG A 70 6.46 28.18 -1.17
N ILE A 71 7.38 28.81 -1.90
CA ILE A 71 8.10 28.18 -3.01
C ILE A 71 9.52 27.90 -2.54
N GLU A 72 9.99 26.67 -2.70
CA GLU A 72 11.38 26.29 -2.49
C GLU A 72 11.97 25.85 -3.83
N ILE A 73 13.08 26.46 -4.25
CA ILE A 73 13.73 26.14 -5.53
C ILE A 73 15.13 25.59 -5.26
N LEU A 74 15.38 24.37 -5.72
CA LEU A 74 16.64 23.66 -5.59
C LEU A 74 17.38 23.73 -6.93
N THR A 75 18.56 24.34 -6.94
CA THR A 75 19.44 24.44 -8.10
C THR A 75 20.73 23.64 -7.90
N GLY A 76 21.44 23.33 -8.99
CA GLY A 76 22.70 22.58 -8.91
C GLY A 76 22.52 21.09 -8.54
N ILE A 77 21.33 20.55 -8.79
CA ILE A 77 20.98 19.15 -8.55
C ILE A 77 21.27 18.33 -9.80
N ASP A 78 21.98 17.21 -9.64
CA ASP A 78 22.23 16.27 -10.74
C ASP A 78 20.92 15.60 -11.19
N LYS A 79 20.74 15.42 -12.50
CA LYS A 79 19.52 14.83 -13.07
C LYS A 79 19.25 13.43 -12.52
N ASP A 80 20.32 12.68 -12.24
CA ASP A 80 20.22 11.30 -11.74
C ASP A 80 19.64 11.20 -10.32
N ILE A 81 19.67 12.28 -9.52
CA ILE A 81 19.15 12.30 -8.14
C ILE A 81 17.79 13.01 -7.98
N VAL A 82 17.25 13.62 -9.04
CA VAL A 82 15.93 14.27 -9.02
C VAL A 82 14.84 13.31 -8.55
N THR A 83 14.85 12.08 -9.09
CA THR A 83 13.87 11.05 -8.74
C THR A 83 13.97 10.62 -7.29
N SER A 84 15.20 10.50 -6.75
CA SER A 84 15.39 10.10 -5.35
C SER A 84 14.97 11.21 -4.37
N ILE A 85 15.18 12.48 -4.73
CA ILE A 85 14.68 13.64 -3.97
C ILE A 85 13.15 13.63 -3.94
N ALA A 86 12.50 13.50 -5.10
CA ALA A 86 11.05 13.44 -5.19
C ALA A 86 10.47 12.26 -4.37
N GLN A 87 11.10 11.08 -4.42
CA GLN A 87 10.70 9.94 -3.61
C GLN A 87 10.87 10.19 -2.11
N GLY A 88 11.97 10.84 -1.70
CA GLY A 88 12.25 11.19 -0.31
C GLY A 88 11.22 12.16 0.27
N LEU A 89 10.92 13.24 -0.46
CA LEU A 89 9.94 14.25 -0.05
C LEU A 89 8.54 13.65 0.09
N ASN A 90 8.10 12.87 -0.91
CA ASN A 90 6.81 12.17 -0.86
C ASN A 90 6.73 11.20 0.34
N THR A 91 7.81 10.45 0.60
CA THR A 91 7.87 9.53 1.74
C THR A 91 7.73 10.28 3.07
N ALA A 92 8.42 11.42 3.23
CA ALA A 92 8.33 12.24 4.42
C ALA A 92 6.91 12.80 4.64
N VAL A 93 6.24 13.29 3.59
CA VAL A 93 4.84 13.75 3.66
C VAL A 93 3.92 12.62 4.13
N GLN A 94 4.04 11.44 3.53
CA GLN A 94 3.23 10.28 3.89
C GLN A 94 3.48 9.81 5.33
N VAL A 95 4.70 9.93 5.84
CA VAL A 95 5.07 9.59 7.23
C VAL A 95 4.46 10.60 8.22
N GLN A 96 4.43 11.87 7.84
CA GLN A 96 3.82 12.93 8.64
C GLN A 96 2.29 12.78 8.73
N GLU A 97 1.61 12.50 7.60
CA GLU A 97 0.16 12.29 7.59
C GLU A 97 -0.27 11.13 8.50
N MET A 98 0.47 10.01 8.49
CA MET A 98 0.24 8.90 9.40
C MET A 98 0.40 9.33 10.88
N SER A 99 1.42 10.12 11.18
CA SER A 99 1.67 10.56 12.55
C SER A 99 0.59 11.51 13.07
N LEU A 100 0.04 12.38 12.19
CA LEU A 100 -1.12 13.22 12.50
C LEU A 100 -2.36 12.38 12.80
N LEU A 101 -2.70 11.42 11.93
CA LEU A 101 -3.81 10.49 12.18
C LEU A 101 -3.63 9.73 13.49
N ASN A 102 -2.40 9.34 13.81
CA ASN A 102 -2.11 8.70 15.08
C ASN A 102 -2.33 9.63 16.29
N LEU A 103 -2.01 10.92 16.18
CA LEU A 103 -2.28 11.92 17.22
C LEU A 103 -3.78 12.13 17.41
N ASP A 104 -4.55 12.09 16.33
CA ASP A 104 -6.02 12.17 16.32
C ASP A 104 -6.72 10.87 16.79
N GLU A 105 -5.96 9.92 17.35
CA GLU A 105 -6.44 8.61 17.81
C GLU A 105 -7.09 7.74 16.71
N GLU A 106 -6.86 8.04 15.43
CA GLU A 106 -7.50 7.33 14.31
C GLU A 106 -7.12 5.84 14.23
N PHE A 107 -5.93 5.47 14.70
CA PHE A 107 -5.47 4.08 14.76
C PHE A 107 -5.69 3.40 16.11
N LYS A 108 -6.35 4.06 17.07
CA LYS A 108 -6.53 3.54 18.43
C LYS A 108 -7.18 2.16 18.45
N TRP A 109 -8.26 1.99 17.68
CA TRP A 109 -8.97 0.72 17.59
C TRP A 109 -8.11 -0.41 16.99
N ILE A 110 -7.18 -0.10 16.07
CA ILE A 110 -6.22 -1.08 15.52
C ILE A 110 -5.29 -1.53 16.63
N LYS A 111 -4.70 -0.58 17.37
CA LYS A 111 -3.78 -0.88 18.49
C LYS A 111 -4.45 -1.73 19.55
N GLU A 112 -5.65 -1.36 19.98
CA GLU A 112 -6.45 -2.11 20.95
C GLU A 112 -6.77 -3.53 20.44
N THR A 113 -7.07 -3.67 19.15
CA THR A 113 -7.34 -4.99 18.57
C THR A 113 -6.09 -5.86 18.56
N LEU A 114 -4.92 -5.27 18.30
CA LEU A 114 -3.64 -5.99 18.25
C LEU A 114 -2.96 -6.12 19.62
N GLU A 115 -3.55 -5.57 20.68
CA GLU A 115 -2.98 -5.65 22.03
C GLU A 115 -2.82 -7.12 22.46
N GLY A 116 -1.66 -7.42 23.05
CA GLY A 116 -1.29 -8.77 23.48
C GLY A 116 -0.71 -9.67 22.38
N GLU A 117 -0.75 -9.26 21.10
CA GLU A 117 -0.07 -9.99 20.03
C GLU A 117 1.45 -9.78 20.08
N VAL A 118 2.23 -10.82 19.80
CA VAL A 118 3.70 -10.79 19.88
C VAL A 118 4.33 -9.75 18.95
N TYR A 119 3.66 -9.45 17.84
CA TYR A 119 4.09 -8.50 16.81
C TYR A 119 3.53 -7.09 17.00
N ALA A 120 2.73 -6.83 18.03
CA ALA A 120 2.12 -5.51 18.24
C ALA A 120 3.18 -4.40 18.37
N GLY A 121 4.33 -4.73 18.96
CA GLY A 121 5.49 -3.85 19.10
C GLY A 121 6.30 -3.63 17.82
N ASP A 122 6.03 -4.38 16.75
CA ASP A 122 6.72 -4.28 15.46
C ASP A 122 5.99 -3.38 14.44
N ILE A 123 4.95 -2.67 14.89
CA ILE A 123 4.14 -1.76 14.07
C ILE A 123 4.36 -0.31 14.51
N ALA A 124 4.92 0.50 13.61
CA ALA A 124 5.13 1.92 13.80
C ALA A 124 3.85 2.73 13.56
N TYR A 125 3.51 3.61 14.51
CA TYR A 125 2.40 4.57 14.38
C TYR A 125 2.87 6.03 14.43
N LYS A 126 4.19 6.26 14.48
CA LYS A 126 4.82 7.58 14.55
C LYS A 126 6.08 7.59 13.68
N GLU A 127 6.52 8.79 13.31
CA GLU A 127 7.78 8.98 12.57
C GLU A 127 8.99 8.42 13.34
N ASN A 128 10.07 8.15 12.62
CA ASN A 128 11.38 7.75 13.16
C ASN A 128 11.41 6.42 13.93
N LEU A 129 10.31 5.66 13.95
CA LEU A 129 10.29 4.28 14.42
C LEU A 129 10.66 3.35 13.27
N ASN A 130 11.88 2.81 13.30
CA ASN A 130 12.35 1.84 12.32
C ASN A 130 11.90 0.42 12.70
N LEU A 131 10.59 0.19 12.65
CA LEU A 131 9.97 -1.11 12.92
C LEU A 131 9.66 -1.84 11.60
N ALA A 132 9.26 -3.11 11.69
CA ALA A 132 9.07 -3.95 10.51
C ALA A 132 7.88 -3.55 9.64
N PHE A 133 6.82 -3.03 10.27
CA PHE A 133 5.62 -2.52 9.62
C PHE A 133 5.28 -1.14 10.17
N ASP A 134 4.48 -0.39 9.41
CA ASP A 134 3.81 0.81 9.92
C ASP A 134 2.29 0.73 9.75
N ALA A 135 1.56 1.67 10.37
CA ALA A 135 0.11 1.70 10.35
C ALA A 135 -0.47 1.71 8.91
N ARG A 136 0.25 2.26 7.94
CA ARG A 136 -0.18 2.31 6.53
C ARG A 136 -0.10 0.94 5.88
N ASP A 137 0.86 0.12 6.28
CA ASP A 137 0.94 -1.29 5.86
C ASP A 137 -0.26 -2.07 6.40
N ILE A 138 -0.62 -1.87 7.67
CA ILE A 138 -1.79 -2.52 8.28
C ILE A 138 -3.06 -2.12 7.53
N VAL A 139 -3.24 -0.82 7.27
CA VAL A 139 -4.37 -0.30 6.49
C VAL A 139 -4.38 -0.86 5.06
N ALA A 140 -3.23 -0.99 4.41
CA ALA A 140 -3.13 -1.59 3.07
C ALA A 140 -3.59 -3.05 3.08
N LEU A 141 -3.13 -3.85 4.05
CA LEU A 141 -3.57 -5.24 4.21
C LEU A 141 -5.05 -5.35 4.47
N MET A 142 -5.62 -4.48 5.31
CA MET A 142 -7.08 -4.44 5.53
C MET A 142 -7.86 -4.05 4.28
N THR A 143 -7.34 -3.12 3.48
CA THR A 143 -7.98 -2.65 2.25
C THR A 143 -8.17 -3.79 1.25
N LEU A 144 -7.24 -4.76 1.22
CA LEU A 144 -7.34 -5.93 0.35
C LEU A 144 -8.59 -6.79 0.61
N PHE A 145 -9.17 -6.72 1.81
CA PHE A 145 -10.33 -7.51 2.25
C PHE A 145 -11.60 -6.68 2.45
N ASN A 146 -11.57 -5.37 2.14
CA ASN A 146 -12.68 -4.46 2.41
C ASN A 146 -13.80 -4.59 1.37
N ILE A 147 -14.87 -5.30 1.74
CA ILE A 147 -16.03 -5.56 0.87
C ILE A 147 -16.98 -4.36 0.72
N ASP A 148 -16.94 -3.36 1.59
CA ASP A 148 -17.73 -2.13 1.42
C ASP A 148 -17.17 -1.29 0.25
N LEU A 149 -15.83 -1.17 0.17
CA LEU A 149 -15.15 -0.32 -0.82
C LEU A 149 -14.87 -1.05 -2.14
N PHE A 150 -14.70 -2.37 -2.04
CA PHE A 150 -14.43 -3.30 -3.12
C PHE A 150 -15.36 -4.50 -2.91
N PRO A 151 -16.59 -4.50 -3.44
CA PRO A 151 -17.57 -5.55 -3.12
C PRO A 151 -17.28 -6.89 -3.80
N ASP A 152 -16.86 -6.87 -5.07
CA ASP A 152 -16.71 -8.09 -5.85
C ASP A 152 -15.57 -7.97 -6.88
N GLY A 153 -15.55 -8.87 -7.87
CA GLY A 153 -14.57 -8.88 -8.94
C GLY A 153 -14.65 -7.70 -9.91
N SER A 154 -15.69 -6.86 -9.86
CA SER A 154 -15.81 -5.69 -10.75
C SER A 154 -14.87 -4.55 -10.39
N LYS A 155 -14.29 -4.58 -9.17
CA LYS A 155 -13.42 -3.51 -8.67
C LYS A 155 -12.41 -4.09 -7.68
N HIS A 156 -11.13 -4.10 -8.05
CA HIS A 156 -10.06 -4.63 -7.21
C HIS A 156 -9.35 -3.57 -6.35
N PRO A 157 -8.88 -3.93 -5.14
CA PRO A 157 -8.17 -3.03 -4.22
C PRO A 157 -6.71 -2.77 -4.62
N LYS A 158 -6.44 -2.50 -5.90
CA LYS A 158 -5.09 -2.24 -6.43
C LYS A 158 -4.39 -1.07 -5.74
N LEU A 159 -5.17 -0.09 -5.28
CA LEU A 159 -4.67 1.08 -4.57
C LEU A 159 -3.81 0.72 -3.36
N ALA A 160 -4.16 -0.36 -2.66
CA ALA A 160 -3.42 -0.86 -1.50
C ALA A 160 -1.95 -1.15 -1.84
N TYR A 161 -1.70 -1.60 -3.07
CA TYR A 161 -0.35 -1.82 -3.60
C TYR A 161 0.27 -0.54 -4.19
N VAL A 162 -0.50 0.21 -4.99
CA VAL A 162 0.03 1.29 -5.85
C VAL A 162 0.45 2.53 -5.06
N SER A 163 -0.29 2.92 -4.02
CA SER A 163 -0.01 4.16 -3.30
C SER A 163 -0.44 4.09 -1.84
N LYS A 164 0.56 3.97 -0.95
CA LYS A 164 0.33 4.01 0.50
C LYS A 164 -0.32 5.33 0.95
N ALA A 165 0.02 6.46 0.32
CA ALA A 165 -0.57 7.78 0.63
C ALA A 165 -2.06 7.82 0.26
N GLN A 166 -2.43 7.40 -0.95
CA GLN A 166 -3.84 7.36 -1.35
C GLN A 166 -4.64 6.34 -0.54
N ASN A 167 -4.02 5.21 -0.20
CA ASN A 167 -4.62 4.19 0.66
C ASN A 167 -4.89 4.70 2.08
N LEU A 168 -3.97 5.50 2.64
CA LEU A 168 -4.15 6.15 3.94
C LEU A 168 -5.30 7.16 3.93
N ARG A 169 -5.46 7.91 2.83
CA ARG A 169 -6.61 8.82 2.62
C ARG A 169 -7.91 8.05 2.49
N LEU A 170 -7.93 6.97 1.70
CA LEU A 170 -9.09 6.10 1.56
C LEU A 170 -9.57 5.58 2.92
N TYR A 171 -8.63 5.20 3.80
CA TYR A 171 -8.91 4.83 5.18
C TYR A 171 -9.53 5.95 5.99
N LYS A 172 -8.90 7.13 5.98
CA LYS A 172 -9.38 8.31 6.69
C LYS A 172 -10.82 8.65 6.29
N ASP A 173 -11.11 8.63 5.00
CA ASP A 173 -12.40 9.05 4.45
C ASP A 173 -13.51 7.99 4.62
N ASN A 174 -13.15 6.74 4.93
CA ASN A 174 -14.09 5.60 4.99
C ASN A 174 -13.90 4.76 6.27
N LYS A 175 -13.58 5.38 7.39
CA LYS A 175 -13.23 4.70 8.66
C LYS A 175 -14.22 3.59 9.07
N ASP A 176 -15.52 3.82 8.91
CA ASP A 176 -16.56 2.85 9.26
C ASP A 176 -16.40 1.54 8.48
N ALA A 177 -16.11 1.60 7.18
CA ALA A 177 -15.86 0.42 6.36
C ALA A 177 -14.68 -0.43 6.88
N TYR A 178 -13.66 0.22 7.44
CA TYR A 178 -12.51 -0.48 8.03
C TYR A 178 -12.82 -1.04 9.42
N LEU A 179 -13.64 -0.36 10.22
CA LEU A 179 -14.09 -0.86 11.52
C LEU A 179 -14.87 -2.17 11.40
N LYS A 180 -15.63 -2.37 10.31
CA LYS A 180 -16.34 -3.63 10.04
C LYS A 180 -15.40 -4.82 9.90
N LEU A 181 -14.16 -4.59 9.46
CA LEU A 181 -13.13 -5.63 9.34
C LEU A 181 -12.40 -5.92 10.66
N LYS A 182 -12.69 -5.22 11.75
CA LYS A 182 -12.04 -5.42 13.06
C LYS A 182 -11.98 -6.90 13.50
N PRO A 183 -13.03 -7.74 13.34
CA PRO A 183 -12.95 -9.15 13.69
C PRO A 183 -11.92 -9.96 12.88
N LEU A 184 -11.59 -9.51 11.67
CA LEU A 184 -10.69 -10.21 10.74
C LEU A 184 -9.25 -9.69 10.79
N LEU A 185 -8.99 -8.57 11.49
CA LEU A 185 -7.69 -7.89 11.45
C LEU A 185 -6.51 -8.82 11.77
N LYS A 186 -6.56 -9.57 12.87
CA LYS A 186 -5.48 -10.50 13.26
C LYS A 186 -5.28 -11.62 12.23
N ASP A 187 -6.37 -12.14 11.68
CA ASP A 187 -6.34 -13.20 10.67
C ASP A 187 -5.70 -12.69 9.37
N ILE A 188 -6.04 -11.47 8.93
CA ILE A 188 -5.47 -10.84 7.75
C ILE A 188 -3.95 -10.71 7.88
N LEU A 189 -3.46 -10.24 9.03
CA LEU A 189 -2.01 -10.10 9.29
C LEU A 189 -1.31 -11.46 9.32
N CYS A 190 -1.88 -12.44 10.03
CA CYS A 190 -1.34 -13.80 10.04
C CYS A 190 -1.38 -14.44 8.64
N PHE A 191 -2.40 -14.13 7.83
CA PHE A 191 -2.56 -14.69 6.49
C PHE A 191 -1.51 -14.15 5.51
N TYR A 192 -1.16 -12.86 5.62
CA TYR A 192 -0.06 -12.26 4.87
C TYR A 192 1.23 -13.10 5.01
N ASP A 193 1.61 -13.43 6.26
CA ASP A 193 2.79 -14.24 6.53
C ASP A 193 2.61 -15.71 6.11
N TYR A 194 1.41 -16.27 6.29
CA TYR A 194 1.10 -17.64 5.88
C TYR A 194 1.28 -17.84 4.37
N VAL A 195 0.77 -16.90 3.56
CA VAL A 195 0.95 -16.90 2.11
C VAL A 195 2.44 -16.79 1.76
N GLN A 196 3.18 -15.88 2.41
CA GLN A 196 4.63 -15.73 2.21
C GLN A 196 5.39 -17.04 2.49
N GLN A 197 5.05 -17.71 3.59
CA GLN A 197 5.71 -18.94 4.02
C GLN A 197 5.46 -20.12 3.08
N LYS A 198 4.22 -20.26 2.57
CA LYS A 198 3.77 -21.47 1.88
C LYS A 198 3.91 -21.41 0.36
N SER A 199 3.84 -20.22 -0.23
CA SER A 199 3.71 -20.04 -1.70
C SER A 199 4.75 -20.80 -2.53
N GLN A 200 6.03 -20.74 -2.14
CA GLN A 200 7.09 -21.41 -2.89
C GLN A 200 6.93 -22.94 -2.88
N THR A 201 6.61 -23.51 -1.72
CA THR A 201 6.45 -24.96 -1.55
C THR A 201 5.22 -25.45 -2.31
N LEU A 202 4.09 -24.74 -2.18
CA LEU A 202 2.85 -25.09 -2.86
C LEU A 202 3.02 -25.07 -4.39
N TYR A 203 3.68 -24.05 -4.94
CA TYR A 203 3.98 -23.99 -6.37
C TYR A 203 4.85 -25.15 -6.84
N ASN A 204 5.92 -25.47 -6.10
CA ASN A 204 6.81 -26.57 -6.47
C ASN A 204 6.08 -27.92 -6.46
N SER A 205 5.23 -28.15 -5.45
CA SER A 205 4.46 -29.38 -5.32
C SER A 205 3.38 -29.52 -6.40
N ALA A 206 2.66 -28.44 -6.73
CA ALA A 206 1.56 -28.48 -7.69
C ALA A 206 2.04 -28.52 -9.16
N HIS A 207 3.12 -27.81 -9.49
CA HIS A 207 3.54 -27.62 -10.89
C HIS A 207 4.96 -28.10 -11.20
N GLY A 208 5.62 -28.82 -10.27
CA GLY A 208 6.95 -29.41 -10.49
C GLY A 208 8.07 -28.38 -10.76
N GLY A 209 7.83 -27.10 -10.43
CA GLY A 209 8.70 -25.98 -10.80
C GLY A 209 9.81 -25.67 -9.79
N ARG A 210 10.63 -24.66 -10.13
CA ARG A 210 11.58 -24.01 -9.21
C ARG A 210 11.06 -22.63 -8.81
N GLY A 211 10.08 -22.58 -7.90
CA GLY A 211 9.40 -21.34 -7.47
C GLY A 211 10.37 -20.26 -6.99
N GLY A 212 11.48 -20.67 -6.36
CA GLY A 212 12.54 -19.74 -5.93
C GLY A 212 13.34 -19.06 -7.06
N GLY A 213 13.11 -19.43 -8.32
CA GLY A 213 13.70 -18.80 -9.50
C GLY A 213 12.73 -17.91 -10.28
N LEU A 214 11.49 -17.74 -9.80
CA LEU A 214 10.54 -16.81 -10.41
C LEU A 214 10.93 -15.37 -10.03
N SER A 215 10.81 -14.44 -10.97
CA SER A 215 11.30 -13.06 -10.79
C SER A 215 10.59 -12.30 -9.68
N PHE A 216 9.39 -12.74 -9.28
CA PHE A 216 8.62 -12.13 -8.21
C PHE A 216 8.88 -12.73 -6.81
N PHE A 217 9.85 -13.64 -6.69
CA PHE A 217 10.37 -14.11 -5.41
C PHE A 217 11.75 -13.51 -5.09
N LYS A 218 11.85 -12.90 -3.92
CA LYS A 218 13.12 -12.55 -3.29
C LYS A 218 13.69 -13.76 -2.56
N SER A 219 14.87 -14.22 -2.98
CA SER A 219 15.60 -15.29 -2.33
C SER A 219 16.46 -14.77 -1.19
N TYR A 220 16.33 -15.41 -0.02
CA TYR A 220 17.21 -15.21 1.13
C TYR A 220 18.21 -16.37 1.29
N LYS A 221 18.25 -17.30 0.31
CA LYS A 221 19.21 -18.42 0.33
C LYS A 221 20.66 -17.96 0.30
N LYS A 222 21.52 -18.78 0.93
CA LYS A 222 22.97 -18.65 1.03
C LYS A 222 23.63 -18.32 -0.32
N PHE A 223 24.40 -17.23 -0.37
CA PHE A 223 25.50 -17.10 -1.32
C PHE A 223 26.82 -17.48 -0.62
N LYS A 224 27.68 -18.22 -1.34
CA LYS A 224 28.85 -19.02 -0.90
C LYS A 224 29.87 -18.32 0.03
N LYS A 225 29.52 -17.92 1.26
CA LYS A 225 30.41 -17.69 2.44
C LYS A 225 29.76 -16.93 3.62
N LYS A 226 28.47 -16.54 3.56
CA LYS A 226 27.77 -15.86 4.68
C LYS A 226 26.86 -16.84 5.48
N PRO A 227 26.60 -16.57 6.78
CA PRO A 227 25.65 -17.35 7.58
C PRO A 227 24.25 -17.33 6.95
N ARG A 228 23.44 -18.36 7.22
CA ARG A 228 22.03 -18.41 6.76
C ARG A 228 21.32 -17.16 7.26
N LYS A 229 20.81 -16.34 6.34
CA LYS A 229 19.82 -15.31 6.67
C LYS A 229 18.49 -15.84 6.16
N ARG A 230 17.63 -16.30 7.05
CA ARG A 230 16.21 -16.46 6.71
C ARG A 230 15.53 -15.10 6.93
N HIS A 231 14.41 -14.87 6.26
CA HIS A 231 13.61 -13.68 6.50
C HIS A 231 12.61 -13.97 7.60
N GLN A 232 12.60 -13.14 8.66
CA GLN A 232 11.59 -13.20 9.70
C GLN A 232 10.23 -12.74 9.16
N LEU A 233 9.21 -13.54 9.44
CA LEU A 233 7.80 -13.30 9.21
C LEU A 233 7.20 -12.89 10.56
N VAL A 234 6.92 -11.60 10.69
CA VAL A 234 6.67 -10.92 11.98
C VAL A 234 5.35 -11.34 12.61
N PHE A 235 4.27 -11.43 11.83
CA PHE A 235 2.92 -11.72 12.34
C PHE A 235 2.76 -13.16 12.82
N THR A 236 3.57 -14.08 12.31
CA THR A 236 3.53 -15.50 12.71
C THR A 236 4.72 -15.93 13.56
N ASP A 237 5.70 -15.05 13.78
CA ASP A 237 6.99 -15.36 14.40
C ASP A 237 7.67 -16.59 13.77
N THR A 238 7.67 -16.65 12.43
CA THR A 238 8.30 -17.74 11.68
C THR A 238 9.33 -17.21 10.70
N GLU A 239 10.00 -18.10 9.98
CA GLU A 239 11.03 -17.74 9.02
C GLU A 239 10.79 -18.35 7.64
N THR A 240 11.15 -17.61 6.58
CA THR A 240 11.11 -18.11 5.20
C THR A 240 12.45 -17.94 4.46
N GLU A 241 12.73 -18.85 3.52
CA GLU A 241 13.87 -18.73 2.60
C GLU A 241 13.53 -17.91 1.34
N TYR A 242 12.24 -17.69 1.09
CA TYR A 242 11.72 -16.98 -0.09
C TYR A 242 10.55 -16.08 0.30
N LYS A 243 10.56 -14.85 -0.19
CA LYS A 243 9.48 -13.88 0.03
C LYS A 243 8.94 -13.41 -1.33
N LEU A 244 7.64 -13.43 -1.52
CA LEU A 244 6.97 -12.75 -2.62
C LEU A 244 7.19 -11.24 -2.51
N TYR A 245 7.46 -10.59 -3.64
CA TYR A 245 7.31 -9.14 -3.73
C TYR A 245 5.83 -8.75 -3.65
N ASP A 246 5.57 -7.54 -3.14
CA ASP A 246 4.21 -7.04 -2.91
C ASP A 246 3.36 -7.03 -4.17
N GLY A 247 3.95 -6.77 -5.34
CA GLY A 247 3.25 -6.80 -6.63
C GLY A 247 2.68 -8.18 -7.00
N ALA A 248 3.24 -9.28 -6.48
CA ALA A 248 2.66 -10.61 -6.61
C ALA A 248 1.76 -10.96 -5.41
N LEU A 249 2.18 -10.60 -4.21
CA LEU A 249 1.50 -10.97 -2.97
C LEU A 249 0.14 -10.30 -2.80
N TYR A 250 0.02 -9.00 -3.10
CA TYR A 250 -1.20 -8.24 -2.86
C TYR A 250 -2.36 -8.72 -3.72
N PRO A 251 -2.19 -9.01 -5.03
CA PRO A 251 -3.22 -9.67 -5.82
C PRO A 251 -3.67 -11.02 -5.26
N ILE A 252 -2.72 -11.84 -4.77
CA ILE A 252 -3.02 -13.15 -4.17
C ILE A 252 -3.85 -12.99 -2.89
N LEU A 253 -3.44 -12.09 -1.99
CA LEU A 253 -4.19 -11.81 -0.76
C LEU A 253 -5.57 -11.22 -1.08
N GLY A 254 -5.64 -10.24 -1.97
CA GLY A 254 -6.88 -9.59 -2.38
C GLY A 254 -7.89 -10.52 -3.05
N ALA A 255 -7.43 -11.61 -3.67
CA ALA A 255 -8.33 -12.66 -4.18
C ALA A 255 -9.15 -13.34 -3.07
N PHE A 256 -8.59 -13.45 -1.85
CA PHE A 256 -9.29 -14.04 -0.70
C PHE A 256 -10.35 -13.12 -0.10
N ARG A 257 -10.47 -11.87 -0.58
CA ARG A 257 -11.65 -11.01 -0.34
C ARG A 257 -12.95 -11.69 -0.76
N TYR A 258 -12.92 -12.58 -1.75
CA TYR A 258 -14.09 -13.38 -2.13
C TYR A 258 -14.69 -14.13 -0.93
N LEU A 259 -13.87 -14.48 0.07
CA LEU A 259 -14.26 -15.27 1.24
C LEU A 259 -14.71 -14.39 2.42
N VAL A 260 -14.83 -13.09 2.24
CA VAL A 260 -15.34 -12.17 3.25
C VAL A 260 -16.84 -11.95 3.00
N GLU A 261 -17.61 -11.94 4.08
CA GLU A 261 -19.05 -11.62 4.07
C GLU A 261 -19.39 -10.79 5.30
N TYR A 262 -20.58 -10.19 5.32
CA TYR A 262 -21.13 -9.66 6.57
C TYR A 262 -21.63 -10.80 7.42
N LYS A 263 -21.35 -10.74 8.72
CA LYS A 263 -21.93 -11.64 9.68
C LYS A 263 -23.43 -11.40 9.79
N ASP A 264 -24.23 -12.46 9.77
CA ASP A 264 -25.68 -12.36 9.86
C ASP A 264 -26.14 -11.48 11.04
N GLY A 265 -26.90 -10.44 10.71
CA GLY A 265 -27.45 -9.49 11.68
C GLY A 265 -26.44 -8.58 12.37
N ALA A 266 -25.19 -8.53 11.90
CA ALA A 266 -24.15 -7.65 12.45
C ALA A 266 -23.50 -6.78 11.36
N ASP A 267 -23.15 -5.54 11.70
CA ASP A 267 -22.41 -4.63 10.83
C ASP A 267 -20.89 -4.90 10.93
N CYS A 268 -20.51 -6.18 10.87
CA CYS A 268 -19.11 -6.59 10.90
C CYS A 268 -18.86 -7.78 9.97
N CYS A 269 -17.64 -7.89 9.48
CA CYS A 269 -17.24 -8.91 8.54
C CYS A 269 -16.88 -10.22 9.24
N SER A 270 -17.15 -11.34 8.56
CA SER A 270 -16.72 -12.70 8.90
C SER A 270 -16.16 -13.42 7.68
N TRP A 271 -15.51 -14.55 7.92
CA TRP A 271 -15.08 -15.47 6.87
C TRP A 271 -16.25 -16.37 6.44
N LYS A 272 -16.58 -16.43 5.15
CA LYS A 272 -17.58 -17.35 4.57
C LYS A 272 -17.36 -18.82 4.96
N PRO A 273 -16.12 -19.34 5.03
CA PRO A 273 -15.87 -20.69 5.53
C PRO A 273 -16.01 -20.86 7.06
N GLY A 274 -16.38 -19.81 7.78
CA GLY A 274 -16.61 -19.81 9.23
C GLY A 274 -15.36 -19.64 10.10
N SER A 275 -14.15 -19.90 9.60
CA SER A 275 -12.92 -19.74 10.40
C SER A 275 -11.65 -19.49 9.58
N PHE A 276 -10.64 -18.88 10.21
CA PHE A 276 -9.32 -18.66 9.63
C PHE A 276 -8.59 -19.97 9.27
N ARG A 277 -8.86 -21.06 9.99
CA ARG A 277 -8.28 -22.37 9.67
C ARG A 277 -8.72 -22.83 8.27
N GLU A 278 -9.99 -22.65 7.93
CA GLU A 278 -10.50 -23.05 6.62
C GLU A 278 -9.98 -22.14 5.50
N ILE A 279 -9.70 -20.86 5.78
CA ILE A 279 -9.00 -19.96 4.85
C ILE A 279 -7.61 -20.50 4.51
N LYS A 280 -6.82 -20.88 5.53
CA LYS A 280 -5.48 -21.47 5.33
C LYS A 280 -5.55 -22.79 4.56
N LYS A 281 -6.53 -23.64 4.86
CA LYS A 281 -6.74 -24.91 4.15
C LYS A 281 -7.11 -24.69 2.69
N LEU A 282 -7.96 -23.71 2.38
CA LEU A 282 -8.27 -23.36 1.01
C LEU A 282 -7.01 -22.86 0.28
N PHE A 283 -6.19 -22.02 0.91
CA PHE A 283 -4.93 -21.57 0.34
C PHE A 283 -3.93 -22.71 0.09
N ASP A 284 -3.83 -23.68 1.00
CA ASP A 284 -2.97 -24.85 0.82
C ASP A 284 -3.33 -25.67 -0.44
N GLU A 285 -4.59 -25.64 -0.84
CA GLU A 285 -5.09 -26.37 -2.00
C GLU A 285 -4.98 -25.56 -3.30
N VAL A 286 -5.37 -24.27 -3.28
CA VAL A 286 -5.39 -23.44 -4.49
C VAL A 286 -4.09 -22.64 -4.70
N GLY A 287 -3.25 -22.52 -3.68
CA GLY A 287 -2.09 -21.62 -3.66
C GLY A 287 -1.10 -21.90 -4.79
N GLY A 288 -0.86 -23.17 -5.12
CA GLY A 288 0.00 -23.55 -6.25
C GLY A 288 -0.48 -22.94 -7.58
N ASP A 289 -1.79 -23.06 -7.86
CA ASP A 289 -2.42 -22.53 -9.07
C ASP A 289 -2.44 -21.00 -9.10
N LEU A 290 -2.58 -20.35 -7.93
CA LEU A 290 -2.49 -18.89 -7.83
C LEU A 290 -1.08 -18.41 -8.20
N ILE A 291 -0.04 -19.04 -7.65
CA ILE A 291 1.36 -18.71 -8.00
C ILE A 291 1.64 -18.98 -9.48
N TYR A 292 1.09 -20.06 -10.04
CA TYR A 292 1.22 -20.34 -11.47
C TYR A 292 0.53 -19.29 -12.35
N ALA A 293 -0.67 -18.83 -11.97
CA ALA A 293 -1.34 -17.73 -12.65
C ALA A 293 -0.52 -16.43 -12.58
N THR A 294 0.05 -16.10 -11.41
CA THR A 294 0.97 -14.97 -11.25
C THR A 294 2.22 -15.10 -12.12
N LYS A 295 2.77 -16.31 -12.24
CA LYS A 295 3.88 -16.59 -13.16
C LYS A 295 3.52 -16.28 -14.61
N ASN A 296 2.35 -16.71 -15.07
CA ASN A 296 1.94 -16.46 -16.46
C ASN A 296 1.78 -14.94 -16.73
N THR A 297 1.19 -14.21 -15.78
CA THR A 297 1.15 -12.73 -15.83
C THR A 297 2.55 -12.14 -15.86
N SER A 298 3.46 -12.63 -15.01
CA SER A 298 4.84 -12.17 -14.96
C SER A 298 5.56 -12.37 -16.30
N ASP A 299 5.43 -13.55 -16.91
CA ASP A 299 6.05 -13.87 -18.18
C ASP A 299 5.53 -12.95 -19.31
N ASN A 300 4.24 -12.61 -19.31
CA ASN A 300 3.64 -11.67 -20.27
C ASN A 300 4.15 -10.23 -20.12
N HIS A 301 4.50 -9.82 -18.90
CA HIS A 301 5.06 -8.50 -18.59
C HIS A 301 6.60 -8.46 -18.58
N GLY A 302 7.25 -9.38 -19.30
CA GLY A 302 8.71 -9.42 -19.40
C GLY A 302 9.41 -9.64 -18.04
N LYS A 303 8.72 -10.31 -17.11
CA LYS A 303 9.18 -10.64 -15.76
C LYS A 303 9.31 -9.45 -14.80
N ASN A 304 8.70 -8.31 -15.11
CA ASN A 304 8.65 -7.13 -14.23
C ASN A 304 7.68 -7.36 -13.04
N PRO A 305 8.15 -7.43 -11.78
CA PRO A 305 7.28 -7.66 -10.63
C PRO A 305 6.27 -6.53 -10.34
N ASP A 306 6.58 -5.28 -10.70
CA ASP A 306 5.70 -4.13 -10.46
C ASP A 306 4.49 -4.14 -11.40
N ALA A 307 4.70 -4.56 -12.65
CA ALA A 307 3.63 -4.67 -13.65
C ALA A 307 2.57 -5.70 -13.24
N ILE A 308 2.97 -6.79 -12.57
CA ILE A 308 2.06 -7.84 -12.07
C ILE A 308 1.01 -7.24 -11.13
N GLY A 309 1.43 -6.40 -10.19
CA GLY A 309 0.54 -5.83 -9.18
C GLY A 309 -0.45 -4.80 -9.73
N LYS A 310 -0.20 -4.28 -10.93
CA LYS A 310 -1.02 -3.27 -11.61
C LYS A 310 -1.96 -3.85 -12.68
N ASP A 311 -1.79 -5.12 -13.05
CA ASP A 311 -2.53 -5.79 -14.12
C ASP A 311 -3.94 -6.22 -13.68
N GLU A 312 -5.00 -5.58 -14.19
CA GLU A 312 -6.39 -5.86 -13.80
C GLU A 312 -6.79 -7.33 -14.02
N ASN A 313 -6.45 -7.88 -15.18
CA ASN A 313 -6.80 -9.25 -15.55
C ASN A 313 -6.18 -10.28 -14.59
N HIS A 314 -5.01 -9.96 -14.03
CA HIS A 314 -4.38 -10.79 -13.03
C HIS A 314 -5.20 -10.86 -11.74
N TRP A 315 -5.65 -9.72 -11.22
CA TRP A 315 -6.50 -9.65 -10.04
C TRP A 315 -7.82 -10.40 -10.27
N ASP A 316 -8.47 -10.17 -11.41
CA ASP A 316 -9.70 -10.88 -11.81
C ASP A 316 -9.51 -12.40 -11.84
N ASN A 317 -8.45 -12.86 -12.49
CA ASN A 317 -8.16 -14.28 -12.63
C ASN A 317 -7.94 -14.94 -11.26
N LEU A 318 -7.18 -14.30 -10.36
CA LEU A 318 -6.94 -14.83 -9.02
C LEU A 318 -8.23 -14.84 -8.18
N TYR A 319 -9.00 -13.74 -8.20
CA TYR A 319 -10.26 -13.63 -7.48
C TYR A 319 -11.24 -14.74 -7.91
N ASN A 320 -11.39 -14.94 -9.22
CA ASN A 320 -12.24 -15.99 -9.78
C ASN A 320 -11.73 -17.40 -9.43
N LYS A 321 -10.42 -17.64 -9.42
CA LYS A 321 -9.84 -18.94 -9.00
C LYS A 321 -10.17 -19.27 -7.56
N VAL A 322 -10.05 -18.32 -6.64
CA VAL A 322 -10.41 -18.51 -5.23
C VAL A 322 -11.91 -18.79 -5.11
N GLY A 323 -12.75 -17.99 -5.78
CA GLY A 323 -14.20 -18.17 -5.76
C GLY A 323 -14.65 -19.53 -6.30
N MET A 324 -14.14 -19.95 -7.45
CA MET A 324 -14.43 -21.27 -8.03
C MET A 324 -13.99 -22.41 -7.10
N SER A 325 -12.79 -22.32 -6.51
CA SER A 325 -12.28 -23.34 -5.59
C SER A 325 -13.18 -23.47 -4.35
N TYR A 326 -13.62 -22.35 -3.78
CA TYR A 326 -14.55 -22.35 -2.65
C TYR A 326 -15.91 -22.96 -3.03
N LEU A 327 -16.53 -22.52 -4.12
CA LEU A 327 -17.84 -23.02 -4.55
C LEU A 327 -17.83 -24.54 -4.85
N GLN A 328 -16.78 -25.04 -5.49
CA GLN A 328 -16.64 -26.48 -5.76
C GLN A 328 -16.58 -27.33 -4.48
N LYS A 329 -16.10 -26.78 -3.37
CA LYS A 329 -16.10 -27.46 -2.07
C LYS A 329 -17.47 -27.42 -1.41
N SER A 330 -18.14 -26.27 -1.42
CA SER A 330 -19.46 -26.10 -0.82
C SER A 330 -20.52 -27.00 -1.47
N VAL A 331 -20.33 -27.41 -2.73
CA VAL A 331 -21.21 -28.38 -3.42
C VAL A 331 -20.90 -29.84 -3.04
N LYS A 332 -19.70 -30.13 -2.54
CA LYS A 332 -19.25 -31.49 -2.17
C LYS A 332 -19.42 -31.83 -0.69
N SER A 333 -19.67 -30.83 0.15
CA SER A 333 -19.91 -30.95 1.61
C SER A 333 -21.39 -31.10 1.93
#